data_AF-A0A3M7MSG2-F1
#
_entry.id   AF-A0A3M7MSG2-F1
#
_cell.length_a   1.000
_cell.length_b   1.000
_cell.length_c   1.000
_cell.angle_alpha   90.00
_cell.angle_beta   90.00
_cell.angle_gamma   90.00
#
_symmetry.space_group_name_H-M   'P 1'
#
loop_
_entity.id
_entity.type
_entity.pdbx_description
1 polymer ?
#
loop_
_entity_poly.entity_id
_entity_poly.type
_entity_poly.pdbx_seq_one_letter_code
_entity_poly.pdbx_strand_id
1 'polypeptide(L)'
;MHPLLSSSARQFGISSLDEDVAEISTAIQFIRSSPRGLGTSAASRIVLIGHSTGCQDVLQYVTAATRRNDRENATATSRPRIQGAIIQAPVSDRDSMLHAIATRPSCREAADECNRIAATTPPDAHASTLLPYHLTRHFLSSVPVLISRWLSLMSPTSPEHPGPDDKFSFDLGPDALAHTFGQLGLPLEPPAGAAGLAEINRASGIVGSAKHNLAGESFAERWARHVDLPERVLTYLDEL
;
A
#
# COMPACT_ATOMS: atom_id res chain seq x y z
N MET A 1 12.51 -15.81 -5.33
CA MET A 1 13.17 -14.56 -5.79
C MET A 1 12.65 -13.44 -4.92
N HIS A 2 13.53 -12.58 -4.41
CA HIS A 2 13.16 -11.35 -3.71
C HIS A 2 13.63 -10.17 -4.58
N PRO A 3 12.74 -9.52 -5.35
CA PRO A 3 13.13 -8.35 -6.14
C PRO A 3 13.54 -7.22 -5.20
N LEU A 4 14.68 -6.59 -5.46
CA LEU A 4 15.09 -5.37 -4.77
C LEU A 4 14.58 -4.19 -5.60
N LEU A 5 13.55 -3.52 -5.10
CA LEU A 5 12.97 -2.32 -5.71
C LEU A 5 13.83 -1.10 -5.36
N SER A 6 13.77 -0.04 -6.17
CA SER A 6 14.41 1.24 -5.90
C SER A 6 13.88 1.90 -4.62
N SER A 7 12.68 1.55 -4.16
CA SER A 7 12.12 1.95 -2.86
C SER A 7 12.73 1.22 -1.66
N SER A 8 13.52 0.17 -1.89
CA SER A 8 14.16 -0.63 -0.84
C SER A 8 15.23 0.17 -0.09
N ALA A 9 15.82 -0.42 0.97
CA ALA A 9 16.97 0.14 1.67
C ALA A 9 16.82 1.62 2.11
N ARG A 10 15.61 1.99 2.60
CA ARG A 10 15.23 3.35 3.05
C ARG A 10 15.14 4.39 1.94
N GLN A 11 14.91 3.97 0.69
CA GLN A 11 14.75 4.87 -0.45
C GLN A 11 13.30 5.09 -0.86
N PHE A 12 12.32 4.48 -0.17
CA PHE A 12 10.89 4.71 -0.43
C PHE A 12 10.47 6.18 -0.30
N GLY A 13 11.24 7.01 0.40
CA GLY A 13 10.97 8.44 0.53
C GLY A 13 11.28 9.25 -0.74
N ILE A 14 12.02 8.67 -1.68
CA ILE A 14 12.40 9.30 -2.95
C ILE A 14 11.91 8.53 -4.19
N SER A 15 11.03 7.54 -3.99
CA SER A 15 10.38 6.77 -5.06
C SER A 15 8.87 7.00 -5.04
N SER A 16 8.15 6.40 -5.99
CA SER A 16 6.69 6.40 -6.04
C SER A 16 6.09 5.01 -6.22
N LEU A 17 4.82 4.82 -5.82
CA LEU A 17 4.09 3.57 -6.06
C LEU A 17 4.05 3.17 -7.54
N ASP A 18 4.06 4.16 -8.45
CA ASP A 18 4.07 3.91 -9.89
C ASP A 18 5.40 3.30 -10.35
N GLU A 19 6.52 3.74 -9.77
CA GLU A 19 7.84 3.15 -9.98
C GLU A 19 7.91 1.73 -9.40
N ASP A 20 7.42 1.54 -8.17
CA ASP A 20 7.36 0.21 -7.53
C ASP A 20 6.54 -0.77 -8.38
N VAL A 21 5.39 -0.34 -8.91
CA VAL A 21 4.58 -1.15 -9.82
C VAL A 21 5.29 -1.46 -11.15
N ALA A 22 6.07 -0.52 -11.70
CA ALA A 22 6.84 -0.74 -12.91
C ALA A 22 7.98 -1.76 -12.69
N GLU A 23 8.66 -1.67 -11.55
CA GLU A 23 9.74 -2.59 -11.17
C GLU A 23 9.21 -3.98 -10.82
N ILE A 24 8.09 -4.07 -10.09
CA ILE A 24 7.37 -5.33 -9.88
C ILE A 24 6.95 -5.95 -11.22
N SER A 25 6.46 -5.14 -12.16
CA SER A 25 6.11 -5.61 -13.51
C SER A 25 7.33 -6.18 -14.23
N THR A 26 8.48 -5.51 -14.15
CA THR A 26 9.75 -5.97 -14.72
C THR A 26 10.22 -7.27 -14.08
N ALA A 27 10.14 -7.38 -12.75
CA ALA A 27 10.48 -8.60 -12.02
C ALA A 27 9.61 -9.78 -12.47
N ILE A 28 8.31 -9.57 -12.63
CA ILE A 28 7.37 -10.60 -13.11
C ILE A 28 7.70 -11.02 -14.55
N GLN A 29 8.01 -10.08 -15.44
CA GLN A 29 8.43 -10.40 -16.81
C GLN A 29 9.71 -11.24 -16.83
N PHE A 30 10.68 -10.89 -15.99
CA PHE A 30 11.92 -11.66 -15.83
C PHE A 30 11.66 -13.09 -15.34
N ILE A 31 10.79 -13.27 -14.34
CA ILE A 31 10.41 -14.60 -13.85
C ILE A 31 9.85 -15.46 -14.99
N ARG A 32 9.01 -14.87 -15.85
CA ARG A 32 8.38 -15.56 -16.97
C ARG A 32 9.33 -15.88 -18.12
N SER A 33 10.29 -14.99 -18.39
CA SER A 33 11.27 -15.18 -19.46
C SER A 33 12.44 -16.08 -19.06
N SER A 34 12.66 -16.31 -17.76
CA SER A 34 13.79 -17.09 -17.22
C SER A 34 13.39 -18.37 -16.48
N PRO A 35 12.47 -19.21 -16.99
CA PRO A 35 11.89 -20.32 -16.23
C PRO A 35 12.93 -21.37 -15.82
N ARG A 36 13.85 -21.73 -16.72
CA ARG A 36 14.93 -22.71 -16.43
C ARG A 36 15.89 -22.23 -15.35
N GLY A 37 16.21 -20.93 -15.33
CA GLY A 37 17.15 -20.34 -14.36
C GLY A 37 16.56 -20.21 -12.95
N LEU A 38 15.23 -20.27 -12.82
CA LEU A 38 14.53 -20.14 -11.55
C LEU A 38 13.87 -21.45 -11.09
N GLY A 39 14.05 -22.54 -11.82
CA GLY A 39 13.36 -23.81 -11.55
C GLY A 39 11.83 -23.71 -11.70
N THR A 40 11.35 -22.76 -12.50
CA THR A 40 9.93 -22.52 -12.74
C THR A 40 9.55 -22.93 -14.17
N SER A 41 8.25 -22.94 -14.46
CA SER A 41 7.71 -23.03 -15.82
C SER A 41 7.23 -21.65 -16.30
N ALA A 42 7.23 -21.40 -17.61
CA ALA A 42 6.58 -20.22 -18.18
C ALA A 42 5.08 -20.15 -17.82
N ALA A 43 4.46 -21.29 -17.50
CA ALA A 43 3.07 -21.39 -17.04
C ALA A 43 2.89 -21.23 -15.51
N SER A 44 3.95 -20.90 -14.77
CA SER A 44 3.88 -20.77 -13.32
C SER A 44 2.94 -19.64 -12.91
N ARG A 45 2.13 -19.92 -11.87
CA ARG A 45 1.27 -18.91 -11.26
C ARG A 45 2.13 -17.94 -10.45
N ILE A 46 1.76 -16.68 -10.48
CA ILE A 46 2.40 -15.59 -9.75
C ILE A 46 1.37 -15.02 -8.78
N VAL A 47 1.73 -15.00 -7.50
CA VAL A 47 0.97 -14.36 -6.44
C VAL A 47 1.82 -13.23 -5.89
N LEU A 48 1.24 -12.03 -5.81
CA LEU A 48 1.89 -10.87 -5.21
C LEU A 48 1.46 -10.76 -3.74
N ILE A 49 2.41 -10.61 -2.83
CA ILE A 49 2.12 -10.48 -1.39
C ILE A 49 2.69 -9.14 -0.93
N GLY A 50 1.82 -8.28 -0.40
CA GLY A 50 2.18 -7.05 0.26
C GLY A 50 2.12 -7.25 1.77
N HIS A 51 3.16 -6.79 2.46
CA HIS A 51 3.21 -6.74 3.92
C HIS A 51 3.38 -5.29 4.36
N SER A 52 2.61 -4.84 5.36
CA SER A 52 2.70 -3.48 5.88
C SER A 52 2.52 -2.45 4.76
N THR A 53 3.44 -1.49 4.59
CA THR A 53 3.40 -0.48 3.51
C THR A 53 3.44 -1.10 2.10
N GLY A 54 4.04 -2.29 1.93
CA GLY A 54 4.00 -3.02 0.65
C GLY A 54 2.61 -3.44 0.21
N CYS A 55 1.60 -3.35 1.09
CA CYS A 55 0.19 -3.48 0.71
C CYS A 55 -0.25 -2.39 -0.28
N GLN A 56 0.34 -1.20 -0.20
CA GLN A 56 0.05 -0.08 -1.10
C GLN A 56 0.49 -0.40 -2.53
N ASP A 57 1.66 -1.01 -2.70
CA ASP A 57 2.18 -1.49 -3.99
C ASP A 57 1.26 -2.53 -4.61
N VAL A 58 0.81 -3.50 -3.81
CA VAL A 58 -0.10 -4.55 -4.28
C VAL A 58 -1.41 -3.95 -4.74
N LEU A 59 -2.01 -3.06 -3.94
CA LEU A 59 -3.26 -2.42 -4.31
C LEU A 59 -3.09 -1.55 -5.55
N GLN A 60 -2.00 -0.76 -5.64
CA GLN A 60 -1.68 0.02 -6.85
C GLN A 60 -1.50 -0.90 -8.08
N TYR A 61 -0.82 -2.04 -7.92
CA TYR A 61 -0.59 -3.01 -8.99
C TYR A 61 -1.90 -3.59 -9.55
N VAL A 62 -2.92 -3.78 -8.72
CA VAL A 62 -4.18 -4.40 -9.14
C VAL A 62 -5.26 -3.39 -9.53
N THR A 63 -5.22 -2.16 -9.00
CA THR A 63 -6.29 -1.16 -9.23
C THR A 63 -5.90 -0.04 -10.18
N ALA A 64 -4.63 0.37 -10.22
CA ALA A 64 -4.23 1.46 -11.11
C ALA A 64 -4.46 1.03 -12.56
N ALA A 65 -5.13 1.86 -13.35
CA ALA A 65 -5.28 1.57 -14.77
C ALA A 65 -3.90 1.21 -15.35
N THR A 66 -3.76 0.06 -16.00
CA THR A 66 -2.68 -0.11 -16.98
C THR A 66 -2.79 1.11 -17.86
N ARG A 67 -1.84 2.05 -17.81
CA ARG A 67 -1.85 3.28 -18.61
C ARG A 67 -2.18 2.90 -20.06
N ARG A 68 -3.47 2.95 -20.42
CA ARG A 68 -3.96 2.83 -21.78
C ARG A 68 -3.85 4.25 -22.30
N ASN A 69 -2.69 4.50 -22.90
CA ASN A 69 -2.34 5.48 -23.94
C ASN A 69 -2.83 6.93 -23.77
N ASP A 70 -1.89 7.89 -23.78
CA ASP A 70 -2.05 9.23 -24.37
C ASP A 70 -0.75 10.08 -24.39
N ARG A 71 0.43 9.47 -24.22
CA ARG A 71 1.69 10.07 -24.68
C ARG A 71 2.27 9.16 -25.73
N GLU A 72 2.35 9.69 -26.94
CA GLU A 72 2.73 9.09 -28.22
C GLU A 72 4.15 8.49 -28.28
N ASN A 73 4.76 8.18 -27.12
CA ASN A 73 6.10 7.63 -27.04
C ASN A 73 6.37 6.74 -25.81
N ALA A 74 5.34 6.27 -25.10
CA ALA A 74 5.54 5.32 -24.01
C ALA A 74 5.44 3.88 -24.53
N THR A 75 6.55 3.15 -24.46
CA THR A 75 6.67 1.69 -24.58
C THR A 75 5.95 0.98 -23.42
N ALA A 76 4.67 1.29 -23.20
CA ALA A 76 3.85 0.76 -22.12
C ALA A 76 3.66 -0.76 -22.32
N THR A 77 4.61 -1.54 -21.81
CA THR A 77 4.46 -2.98 -21.65
C THR A 77 3.24 -3.20 -20.78
N SER A 78 2.24 -3.94 -21.30
CA SER A 78 1.03 -4.23 -20.53
C SER A 78 1.43 -4.85 -19.19
N ARG A 79 0.88 -4.36 -18.07
CA ARG A 79 1.15 -4.90 -16.74
C ARG A 79 0.94 -6.41 -16.76
N PRO A 80 1.94 -7.22 -16.39
CA PRO A 80 1.81 -8.66 -16.41
C PRO A 80 0.64 -9.14 -15.56
N ARG A 81 -0.16 -10.08 -16.07
CA ARG A 81 -1.22 -10.69 -15.25
C ARG A 81 -0.63 -11.40 -14.04
N ILE A 82 -1.27 -11.30 -12.88
CA ILE A 82 -1.00 -12.14 -11.71
C ILE A 82 -2.22 -13.03 -11.45
N GLN A 83 -2.04 -14.13 -10.71
CA GLN A 83 -3.11 -15.08 -10.37
C GLN A 83 -3.70 -14.85 -8.98
N GLY A 84 -3.03 -14.06 -8.14
CA GLY A 84 -3.53 -13.69 -6.84
C GLY A 84 -2.76 -12.52 -6.25
N ALA A 85 -3.39 -11.83 -5.31
CA ALA A 85 -2.82 -10.79 -4.50
C ALA A 85 -3.17 -11.07 -3.03
N ILE A 86 -2.20 -10.89 -2.13
CA ILE A 86 -2.39 -11.01 -0.68
C ILE A 86 -1.96 -9.69 -0.05
N ILE A 87 -2.81 -9.14 0.82
CA ILE A 87 -2.58 -7.91 1.57
C ILE A 87 -2.49 -8.33 3.04
N GLN A 88 -1.29 -8.27 3.63
CA GLN A 88 -1.03 -8.73 4.99
C GLN A 88 -0.61 -7.58 5.90
N ALA A 89 -1.36 -7.39 6.99
CA ALA A 89 -1.22 -6.27 7.92
C ALA A 89 -1.15 -4.91 7.19
N PRO A 90 -2.17 -4.54 6.38
CA PRO A 90 -2.21 -3.22 5.76
C PRO A 90 -2.29 -2.14 6.84
N VAL A 91 -1.45 -1.12 6.72
CA VAL A 91 -1.40 0.02 7.63
C VAL A 91 -1.49 1.32 6.85
N SER A 92 -2.12 2.33 7.46
CA SER A 92 -2.13 3.69 6.94
C SER A 92 -0.93 4.46 7.50
N ASP A 93 -0.07 4.95 6.60
CA ASP A 93 1.00 5.88 6.96
C ASP A 93 0.40 7.19 7.51
N ARG A 94 -0.66 7.71 6.88
CA ARG A 94 -1.39 8.90 7.34
C ARG A 94 -1.86 8.73 8.78
N ASP A 95 -2.52 7.63 9.12
CA ASP A 95 -3.05 7.43 10.49
C ASP A 95 -1.91 7.33 11.51
N SER A 96 -0.81 6.67 11.14
CA SER A 96 0.39 6.58 11.97
C SER A 96 1.02 7.96 12.21
N MET A 97 1.08 8.79 11.17
CA MET A 97 1.59 10.17 11.25
C MET A 97 0.65 11.09 12.03
N LEU A 98 -0.67 10.97 11.85
CA LEU A 98 -1.69 11.70 12.61
C LEU A 98 -1.62 11.34 14.09
N HIS A 99 -1.45 10.06 14.42
CA HIS A 99 -1.23 9.62 15.80
C HIS A 99 0.03 10.26 16.39
N ALA A 100 1.15 10.31 15.65
CA ALA A 100 2.36 10.99 16.08
C ALA A 100 2.15 12.50 16.31
N ILE A 101 1.40 13.18 15.44
CA ILE A 101 1.04 14.61 15.56
C ILE A 101 0.15 14.85 16.79
N ALA A 102 -0.77 13.94 17.07
CA ALA A 102 -1.69 14.05 18.21
C ALA A 102 -0.96 13.84 19.55
N THR A 103 0.06 12.99 19.58
CA THR A 103 0.74 12.58 20.82
C THR A 103 2.02 13.36 21.13
N ARG A 104 2.64 14.00 20.13
CA ARG A 104 3.95 14.67 20.28
C ARG A 104 3.93 16.09 19.67
N PRO A 105 4.06 17.16 20.48
CA PRO A 105 4.09 18.54 19.97
C PRO A 105 5.16 18.80 18.91
N SER A 106 6.35 18.20 19.07
CA SER A 106 7.43 18.31 18.07
C SER A 106 7.07 17.73 16.71
N CYS A 107 6.18 16.74 16.66
CA CYS A 107 5.69 16.19 15.40
C CYS A 107 4.68 17.11 14.74
N ARG A 108 3.82 17.77 15.52
CA ARG A 108 2.92 18.81 15.00
C ARG A 108 3.70 19.94 14.34
N GLU A 109 4.66 20.52 15.06
CA GLU A 109 5.51 21.59 14.54
C GLU A 109 6.26 21.17 13.27
N ALA A 110 6.81 19.95 13.26
CA ALA A 110 7.51 19.42 12.09
C ALA A 110 6.58 19.20 10.89
N ALA A 111 5.38 18.67 11.10
CA ALA A 111 4.40 18.46 10.04
C ALA A 111 3.88 19.78 9.47
N ASP A 112 3.57 20.75 10.32
CA ASP A 112 3.12 22.09 9.92
C ASP A 112 4.19 22.77 9.05
N GLU A 113 5.46 22.67 9.43
CA GLU A 113 6.57 23.22 8.66
C GLU A 113 6.80 22.47 7.33
N CYS A 114 6.73 21.14 7.32
CA CYS A 114 6.77 20.35 6.08
C CYS A 114 5.65 20.76 5.11
N ASN A 115 4.42 20.91 5.61
CA ASN A 115 3.28 21.35 4.82
C ASN A 115 3.43 22.78 4.31
N ARG A 116 4.00 23.69 5.12
CA ARG A 116 4.32 25.06 4.71
C ARG A 116 5.36 25.10 3.60
N ILE A 117 6.43 24.30 3.71
CA ILE A 117 7.44 24.16 2.66
C ILE A 117 6.79 23.64 1.38
N ALA A 118 5.98 22.58 1.47
CA ALA A 118 5.27 22.02 0.32
C ALA A 118 4.35 23.04 -0.37
N ALA A 119 3.59 23.81 0.40
CA ALA A 119 2.66 24.83 -0.12
C ALA A 119 3.37 26.03 -0.78
N THR A 120 4.58 26.35 -0.35
CA THR A 120 5.38 27.45 -0.92
C THR A 120 6.32 27.01 -2.04
N THR A 121 6.54 25.71 -2.21
CA THR A 121 7.34 25.14 -3.30
C THR A 121 6.48 24.97 -4.55
N PRO A 122 6.93 25.40 -5.74
CA PRO A 122 6.23 25.16 -7.00
C PRO A 122 5.90 23.66 -7.20
N PRO A 123 4.67 23.29 -7.63
CA PRO A 123 4.27 21.88 -7.77
C PRO A 123 5.18 21.02 -8.65
N ASP A 124 5.76 21.60 -9.70
CA ASP A 124 6.71 20.95 -10.61
C ASP A 124 8.05 20.60 -9.95
N ALA A 125 8.40 21.26 -8.85
CA ALA A 125 9.59 20.96 -8.06
C ALA A 125 9.33 19.93 -6.94
N HIS A 126 8.08 19.50 -6.70
CA HIS A 126 7.76 18.60 -5.59
C HIS A 126 8.42 17.22 -5.72
N ALA A 127 8.59 16.74 -6.95
CA ALA A 127 9.19 15.43 -7.24
C ALA A 127 10.73 15.45 -7.25
N SER A 128 11.37 16.61 -7.11
CA SER A 128 12.83 16.76 -7.13
C SER A 128 13.39 17.47 -5.90
N THR A 129 12.52 17.95 -5.00
CA THR A 129 12.91 18.69 -3.80
C THR A 129 12.73 17.83 -2.56
N LEU A 130 13.81 17.66 -1.79
CA LEU A 130 13.79 16.98 -0.49
C LEU A 130 13.31 17.94 0.60
N LEU A 131 12.47 17.43 1.50
CA LEU A 131 12.15 18.11 2.75
C LEU A 131 13.35 18.07 3.72
N PRO A 132 13.49 19.10 4.58
CA PRO A 132 14.54 19.11 5.58
C PRO A 132 14.48 17.89 6.50
N TYR A 133 15.57 17.13 6.55
CA TYR A 133 15.69 15.89 7.32
C TYR A 133 15.31 16.03 8.80
N HIS A 134 15.66 17.17 9.42
CA HIS A 134 15.36 17.39 10.83
C HIS A 134 13.86 17.46 11.13
N LEU A 135 13.02 17.71 10.13
CA LEU A 135 11.56 17.68 10.25
C LEU A 135 11.03 16.25 9.99
N THR A 136 11.45 15.63 8.89
CA THR A 136 10.89 14.34 8.45
C THR A 136 11.32 13.16 9.32
N ARG A 137 12.47 13.25 10.00
CA ARG A 137 12.96 12.19 10.91
C ARG A 137 12.03 11.90 12.08
N HIS A 138 11.13 12.83 12.42
CA HIS A 138 10.09 12.64 13.44
C HIS A 138 9.08 11.55 13.06
N PHE A 139 8.95 11.26 11.76
CA PHE A 139 7.98 10.34 11.19
C PHE A 139 8.64 9.14 10.51
N LEU A 140 9.68 9.38 9.72
CA LEU A 140 10.24 8.39 8.79
C LEU A 140 11.71 8.06 9.09
N SER A 141 12.14 8.29 10.33
CA SER A 141 13.49 7.97 10.83
C SER A 141 14.60 8.53 9.91
N SER A 142 15.40 7.68 9.26
CA SER A 142 16.56 8.06 8.45
C SER A 142 16.30 8.10 6.95
N VAL A 143 15.02 8.15 6.54
CA VAL A 143 14.61 8.14 5.13
C VAL A 143 14.64 9.58 4.57
N PRO A 144 15.34 9.85 3.45
CA PRO A 144 15.19 11.11 2.73
C PRO A 144 13.81 11.16 2.07
N VAL A 145 13.11 12.29 2.15
CA VAL A 145 11.70 12.39 1.71
C VAL A 145 11.53 13.53 0.72
N LEU A 146 11.09 13.22 -0.50
CA LEU A 146 10.63 14.22 -1.47
C LEU A 146 9.35 14.89 -0.98
N ILE A 147 9.12 16.14 -1.37
CA ILE A 147 7.85 16.83 -1.09
C ILE A 147 6.67 16.03 -1.66
N SER A 148 6.78 15.51 -2.89
CA SER A 148 5.74 14.67 -3.50
C SER A 148 5.41 13.44 -2.64
N ARG A 149 6.43 12.79 -2.09
CA ARG A 149 6.26 11.59 -1.25
C ARG A 149 5.66 11.94 0.10
N TRP A 150 6.07 13.05 0.72
CA TRP A 150 5.44 13.56 1.94
C TRP A 150 3.95 13.84 1.76
N LEU A 151 3.59 14.56 0.69
CA LEU A 151 2.19 14.87 0.39
C LEU A 151 1.36 13.62 0.14
N SER A 152 1.95 12.60 -0.47
CA SER A 152 1.30 11.32 -0.72
C SER A 152 1.07 10.51 0.56
N LEU A 153 2.08 10.41 1.44
CA LEU A 153 2.01 9.67 2.71
C LEU A 153 1.16 10.36 3.77
N MET A 154 1.39 11.66 4.00
CA MET A 154 0.65 12.46 4.99
C MET A 154 -0.77 12.74 4.51
N SER A 155 -0.97 12.83 3.19
CA SER A 155 -2.29 12.98 2.56
C SER A 155 -3.13 14.08 3.25
N PRO A 156 -2.63 15.34 3.28
CA PRO A 156 -3.22 16.40 4.10
C PRO A 156 -4.61 16.85 3.65
N THR A 157 -5.03 16.45 2.44
CA THR A 157 -6.35 16.74 1.85
C THR A 157 -7.35 15.59 2.04
N SER A 158 -6.96 14.53 2.76
CA SER A 158 -7.82 13.39 3.11
C SER A 158 -8.69 13.70 4.34
N PRO A 159 -9.95 13.26 4.38
CA PRO A 159 -10.55 12.21 3.53
C PRO A 159 -11.15 12.68 2.20
N GLU A 160 -11.26 13.97 1.93
CA GLU A 160 -11.97 14.48 0.74
C GLU A 160 -11.21 14.16 -0.56
N HIS A 161 -9.88 14.28 -0.54
CA HIS A 161 -9.01 14.00 -1.68
C HIS A 161 -7.78 13.23 -1.19
N PRO A 162 -7.88 11.90 -1.01
CA PRO A 162 -6.76 11.10 -0.53
C PRO A 162 -5.60 11.09 -1.52
N GLY A 163 -4.38 11.19 -0.98
CA GLY A 163 -3.14 11.06 -1.73
C GLY A 163 -2.93 9.63 -2.25
N PRO A 164 -1.99 9.42 -3.18
CA PRO A 164 -1.76 8.11 -3.81
C PRO A 164 -1.50 6.94 -2.84
N ASP A 165 -0.79 7.18 -1.72
CA ASP A 165 -0.48 6.16 -0.70
C ASP A 165 -1.62 5.95 0.31
N ASP A 166 -2.56 6.88 0.38
CA ASP A 166 -3.65 6.88 1.35
C ASP A 166 -4.78 5.93 0.92
N LYS A 167 -4.47 4.64 1.03
CA LYS A 167 -5.33 3.53 0.58
C LYS A 167 -6.04 2.82 1.73
N PHE A 168 -5.62 3.07 2.96
CA PHE A 168 -6.02 2.29 4.13
C PHE A 168 -6.42 3.16 5.34
N SER A 169 -6.51 4.49 5.21
CA SER A 169 -6.95 5.32 6.33
C SER A 169 -8.38 5.01 6.75
N PHE A 170 -8.64 5.10 8.05
CA PHE A 170 -9.92 4.68 8.65
C PHE A 170 -11.11 5.54 8.24
N ASP A 171 -10.87 6.78 7.82
CA ASP A 171 -11.87 7.78 7.46
C ASP A 171 -12.13 7.90 5.95
N LEU A 172 -11.57 6.99 5.13
CA LEU A 172 -11.80 6.98 3.68
C LEU A 172 -13.26 6.68 3.36
N GLY A 173 -13.87 7.58 2.57
CA GLY A 173 -15.26 7.46 2.13
C GLY A 173 -15.48 6.42 1.03
N PRO A 174 -16.75 6.07 0.73
CA PRO A 174 -17.10 5.09 -0.29
C PRO A 174 -16.51 5.37 -1.68
N ASP A 175 -16.42 6.63 -2.09
CA ASP A 175 -15.88 7.03 -3.39
C ASP A 175 -14.38 6.67 -3.51
N ALA A 176 -13.59 6.96 -2.47
CA ALA A 176 -12.18 6.57 -2.42
C ALA A 176 -12.00 5.04 -2.45
N LEU A 177 -12.86 4.31 -1.75
CA LEU A 177 -12.86 2.84 -1.74
C LEU A 177 -13.28 2.25 -3.09
N ALA A 178 -14.17 2.92 -3.84
CA ALA A 178 -14.60 2.50 -5.17
C ALA A 178 -13.47 2.57 -6.21
N HIS A 179 -12.55 3.53 -6.07
CA HIS A 179 -11.37 3.68 -6.92
C HIS A 179 -10.19 2.78 -6.51
N THR A 180 -10.27 2.13 -5.35
CA THR A 180 -9.29 1.13 -4.89
C THR A 180 -9.92 -0.26 -4.92
N PHE A 181 -10.42 -0.77 -3.80
CA PHE A 181 -10.99 -2.11 -3.70
C PHE A 181 -12.17 -2.35 -4.63
N GLY A 182 -12.96 -1.32 -4.94
CA GLY A 182 -14.07 -1.40 -5.89
C GLY A 182 -13.65 -1.78 -7.32
N GLN A 183 -12.39 -1.55 -7.70
CA GLN A 183 -11.85 -1.93 -9.01
C GLN A 183 -11.57 -3.43 -9.14
N LEU A 184 -11.57 -4.19 -8.03
CA LEU A 184 -11.23 -5.62 -8.03
C LEU A 184 -12.30 -6.53 -8.64
N GLY A 185 -13.47 -6.00 -9.01
CA GLY A 185 -14.47 -6.70 -9.83
C GLY A 185 -14.94 -8.06 -9.31
N LEU A 186 -14.82 -8.32 -8.00
CA LEU A 186 -15.22 -9.58 -7.40
C LEU A 186 -16.75 -9.74 -7.51
N PRO A 187 -17.28 -10.82 -8.12
CA PRO A 187 -18.68 -11.17 -7.95
C PRO A 187 -18.92 -11.41 -6.45
N LEU A 188 -19.86 -10.66 -5.87
CA LEU A 188 -20.25 -10.80 -4.46
C LEU A 188 -21.13 -12.03 -4.17
N GLU A 189 -21.17 -13.02 -5.08
CA GLU A 189 -21.91 -14.26 -4.82
C GLU A 189 -21.01 -15.30 -4.14
N PRO A 190 -21.35 -15.74 -2.91
CA PRO A 190 -20.67 -16.86 -2.29
C PRO A 190 -20.95 -18.13 -3.12
N PRO A 191 -19.96 -19.03 -3.31
CA PRO A 191 -20.21 -20.30 -3.97
C PRO A 191 -21.31 -21.05 -3.21
N ALA A 192 -22.34 -21.48 -3.95
CA ALA A 192 -23.45 -22.24 -3.41
C ALA A 192 -22.93 -23.50 -2.68
N GLY A 193 -23.20 -23.60 -1.38
CA GLY A 193 -22.90 -24.79 -0.57
C GLY A 193 -21.85 -24.64 0.54
N ALA A 194 -21.18 -23.49 0.70
CA ALA A 194 -20.23 -23.27 1.80
C ALA A 194 -20.94 -22.82 3.09
N ALA A 195 -21.77 -23.71 3.66
CA ALA A 195 -22.27 -23.54 5.02
C ALA A 195 -21.15 -23.88 6.02
N GLY A 196 -20.64 -22.85 6.70
CA GLY A 196 -19.99 -22.96 8.01
C GLY A 196 -18.72 -23.81 8.08
N LEU A 197 -17.56 -23.17 7.97
CA LEU A 197 -16.48 -23.16 8.97
C LEU A 197 -15.26 -22.47 8.36
N ALA A 198 -14.86 -21.35 8.95
CA ALA A 198 -13.68 -20.60 8.61
C ALA A 198 -12.44 -21.32 9.15
N GLU A 199 -11.73 -22.08 8.31
CA GLU A 199 -10.45 -22.67 8.71
C GLU A 199 -9.30 -21.73 8.39
N ILE A 200 -8.52 -21.42 9.43
CA ILE A 200 -7.28 -20.66 9.33
C ILE A 200 -6.23 -21.54 8.67
N ASN A 201 -5.68 -21.09 7.54
CA ASN A 201 -4.53 -21.73 6.94
C ASN A 201 -3.33 -21.59 7.88
N ARG A 202 -2.88 -22.69 8.49
CA ARG A 202 -1.83 -22.69 9.52
C ARG A 202 -0.46 -22.18 9.03
N ALA A 203 -0.24 -22.05 7.72
CA ALA A 203 1.00 -21.53 7.15
C ALA A 203 0.95 -20.03 6.85
N SER A 204 -0.24 -19.48 6.55
CA SER A 204 -0.39 -18.07 6.15
C SER A 204 -1.20 -17.21 7.13
N GLY A 205 -1.91 -17.82 8.10
CA GLY A 205 -2.83 -17.13 9.00
C GLY A 205 -4.11 -16.62 8.32
N ILE A 206 -4.32 -16.90 7.03
CA ILE A 206 -5.47 -16.42 6.27
C ILE A 206 -6.63 -17.42 6.35
N VAL A 207 -7.82 -16.92 6.63
CA VAL A 207 -9.06 -17.70 6.61
C VAL A 207 -9.54 -17.86 5.17
N GLY A 208 -9.52 -19.10 4.67
CA GLY A 208 -10.24 -19.44 3.44
C GLY A 208 -11.73 -19.23 3.65
N SER A 209 -12.41 -18.58 2.68
CA SER A 209 -13.86 -18.31 2.70
C SER A 209 -14.33 -17.19 3.65
N ALA A 210 -13.44 -16.34 4.17
CA ALA A 210 -13.86 -15.15 4.90
C ALA A 210 -14.60 -14.18 3.97
N LYS A 211 -15.87 -13.93 4.27
CA LYS A 211 -16.70 -12.87 3.68
C LYS A 211 -16.02 -11.52 3.88
N HIS A 212 -15.13 -11.12 2.99
CA HIS A 212 -14.66 -9.75 2.92
C HIS A 212 -15.69 -8.90 2.14
N ASN A 213 -16.90 -8.77 2.68
CA ASN A 213 -17.84 -7.74 2.24
C ASN A 213 -17.27 -6.38 2.65
N LEU A 214 -16.61 -5.67 1.73
CA LEU A 214 -15.91 -4.42 2.02
C LEU A 214 -16.85 -3.19 2.04
N ALA A 215 -18.16 -3.39 2.16
CA ALA A 215 -19.15 -2.34 2.40
C ALA A 215 -20.17 -2.74 3.47
N GLY A 216 -20.67 -1.75 4.24
CA GLY A 216 -21.71 -1.90 5.26
C GLY A 216 -21.17 -2.09 6.69
N GLU A 217 -22.09 -2.21 7.67
CA GLU A 217 -21.83 -2.23 9.13
C GLU A 217 -20.73 -3.20 9.59
N SER A 218 -20.41 -4.22 8.79
CA SER A 218 -19.29 -5.15 9.01
C SER A 218 -17.88 -4.53 8.94
N PHE A 219 -17.72 -3.32 8.38
CA PHE A 219 -16.45 -2.58 8.43
C PHE A 219 -16.11 -2.12 9.86
N ALA A 220 -17.12 -1.64 10.61
CA ALA A 220 -16.95 -1.26 12.01
C ALA A 220 -16.53 -2.46 12.90
N GLU A 221 -17.05 -3.65 12.60
CA GLU A 221 -16.66 -4.90 13.27
C GLU A 221 -15.25 -5.38 12.87
N ARG A 222 -14.77 -5.06 11.66
CA ARG A 222 -13.37 -5.35 11.25
C ARG A 222 -12.37 -4.38 11.86
N TRP A 223 -12.74 -3.11 11.99
CA TRP A 223 -11.94 -2.13 12.72
C TRP A 223 -11.73 -2.55 14.17
N ALA A 224 -12.78 -3.02 14.85
CA ALA A 224 -12.67 -3.56 16.21
C ALA A 224 -11.66 -4.72 16.35
N ARG A 225 -11.48 -5.55 15.30
CA ARG A 225 -10.45 -6.62 15.28
C ARG A 225 -9.05 -6.14 14.91
N HIS A 226 -8.91 -5.05 14.15
CA HIS A 226 -7.60 -4.43 13.89
C HIS A 226 -7.07 -3.67 15.11
N VAL A 227 -7.94 -3.18 16.00
CA VAL A 227 -7.53 -2.61 17.30
C VAL A 227 -7.09 -3.71 18.30
N ASP A 228 -7.68 -4.90 18.21
CA ASP A 228 -7.32 -6.08 19.03
C ASP A 228 -6.02 -6.78 18.54
N LEU A 229 -5.58 -6.51 17.30
CA LEU A 229 -4.37 -7.10 16.72
C LEU A 229 -3.06 -6.57 17.35
N PRO A 230 -2.87 -5.25 17.56
CA PRO A 230 -1.73 -4.71 18.29
C PRO A 230 -1.56 -5.32 19.67
N GLU A 231 -2.63 -5.43 20.48
CA GLU A 231 -2.56 -6.07 21.80
C GLU A 231 -2.15 -7.55 21.72
N ARG A 232 -2.71 -8.31 20.77
CA ARG A 232 -2.39 -9.74 20.60
C ARG A 232 -1.01 -9.99 20.00
N VAL A 233 -0.54 -9.13 19.10
CA VAL A 233 0.81 -9.19 18.52
C VAL A 233 1.87 -8.82 19.56
N LEU A 234 1.59 -7.84 20.43
CA LEU A 234 2.47 -7.51 21.55
C LEU A 234 2.51 -8.64 22.58
N THR A 235 1.36 -9.24 22.93
CA THR A 235 1.31 -10.41 23.83
C THR A 235 2.13 -11.59 23.31
N TYR A 236 2.16 -11.81 21.98
CA TYR A 236 2.97 -12.88 21.37
C TYR A 236 4.48 -12.62 21.41
N LEU A 237 4.91 -11.37 21.56
CA LEU A 237 6.33 -10.99 21.67
C LEU A 237 6.84 -10.99 23.12
N ASP A 238 5.95 -10.84 24.09
CA ASP A 238 6.28 -10.90 25.53
C ASP A 238 6.43 -12.34 26.07
N GLU A 239 6.01 -13.36 25.30
CA GLU A 239 6.11 -14.79 25.65
C GLU A 239 7.35 -15.51 25.07
N LEU A 240 8.37 -14.77 24.62
CA LEU A 240 9.69 -15.28 24.20
C LEU A 240 10.80 -14.82 25.16
#